data_AF-A0A8S3ZWU5-F1
#
_entry.id   AF-A0A8S3ZWU5-F1
#
_cell.length_a   1.000
_cell.length_b   1.000
_cell.length_c   1.000
_cell.angle_alpha   90.00
_cell.angle_beta   90.00
_cell.angle_gamma   90.00
#
_symmetry.space_group_name_H-M   'P 1'
#
loop_
_entity.id
_entity.type
_entity.pdbx_description
1 polymer ?
#
loop_
_entity_poly.entity_id
_entity_poly.type
_entity_poly.pdbx_seq_one_letter_code
_entity_poly.pdbx_strand_id
1 'polypeptide(L)'
;MVAMMPSFIVSWFPGPVIFGSLVDSTCILWRTTCGSVGACSLYDIELFRLRIHALMMGLRIITLFFFILALVFALCSKEPVFQPHMDEVTIAVTANGHKTSKNDPGSKECTKPENKETYI
;
A
#
# COMPACT_ATOMS: atom_id res chain seq x y z
N MET A 1 -23.43 -10.17 20.07
CA MET A 1 -23.96 -9.93 18.71
C MET A 1 -24.07 -8.44 18.31
N VAL A 2 -23.58 -7.47 19.09
CA VAL A 2 -23.72 -6.02 18.74
C VAL A 2 -22.36 -5.33 18.44
N ALA A 3 -21.23 -6.02 18.60
CA ALA A 3 -19.90 -5.42 18.50
C ALA A 3 -19.28 -5.34 17.08
N MET A 4 -19.95 -5.87 16.05
CA MET A 4 -19.44 -5.89 14.66
C MET A 4 -20.07 -4.83 13.74
N MET A 5 -20.99 -4.00 14.26
CA MET A 5 -21.67 -2.95 13.51
C MET A 5 -21.06 -1.53 13.50
N PRO A 6 -19.94 -1.17 14.18
CA PRO A 6 -19.50 0.22 14.17
C PRO A 6 -18.84 0.66 12.85
N SER A 7 -18.17 -0.23 12.13
CA SER A 7 -17.43 0.14 10.90
C SER A 7 -18.34 0.33 9.67
N PHE A 8 -19.43 -0.44 9.59
CA PHE A 8 -20.33 -0.39 8.43
C PHE A 8 -21.02 0.97 8.32
N ILE A 9 -21.44 1.57 9.43
CA ILE A 9 -22.18 2.82 9.42
C ILE A 9 -21.28 3.97 8.96
N VAL A 10 -20.08 4.10 9.52
CA VAL A 10 -19.16 5.19 9.14
C VAL A 10 -18.60 5.07 7.73
N SER A 11 -18.48 3.87 7.17
CA SER A 11 -18.01 3.68 5.79
C SER A 11 -19.14 3.70 4.74
N TRP A 12 -20.34 3.21 5.07
CA TRP A 12 -21.46 3.10 4.12
C TRP A 12 -22.33 4.36 4.09
N PHE A 13 -22.57 5.00 5.24
CA PHE A 13 -23.41 6.19 5.33
C PHE A 13 -22.90 7.45 4.60
N PRO A 14 -21.58 7.73 4.51
CA PRO A 14 -21.14 8.94 3.83
C PRO A 14 -21.43 8.91 2.33
N GLY A 15 -21.48 7.73 1.70
CA GLY A 15 -21.77 7.60 0.27
C GLY A 15 -23.10 8.24 -0.13
N PRO A 16 -24.24 7.79 0.44
CA PRO A 16 -25.56 8.36 0.16
C PRO A 16 -25.69 9.85 0.53
N VAL A 17 -25.07 10.30 1.63
CA VAL A 17 -25.14 11.69 2.08
C VAL A 17 -24.39 12.62 1.12
N ILE A 18 -23.17 12.26 0.73
CA ILE A 18 -22.38 13.03 -0.23
C ILE A 18 -23.09 13.04 -1.58
N PHE A 19 -23.62 11.91 -2.02
CA PHE A 19 -24.34 11.80 -3.27
C PHE A 19 -25.60 12.69 -3.30
N GLY A 20 -26.39 12.70 -2.21
CA GLY A 20 -27.55 13.58 -2.08
C GLY A 20 -27.17 15.05 -2.23
N SER A 21 -26.16 15.51 -1.47
CA SER A 21 -25.66 16.89 -1.58
C SER A 21 -25.09 17.21 -2.96
N LEU A 22 -24.50 16.22 -3.64
CA LEU A 22 -23.94 16.41 -4.98
C LEU A 22 -25.06 16.66 -6.01
N VAL A 23 -26.13 15.87 -5.94
CA VAL A 23 -27.30 16.03 -6.83
C VAL A 23 -27.96 17.39 -6.59
N ASP A 24 -28.14 17.79 -5.33
CA ASP A 24 -28.70 19.09 -4.96
C ASP A 24 -27.86 20.27 -5.48
N SER A 25 -26.53 20.12 -5.54
CA SER A 25 -25.64 21.16 -6.07
C SER A 25 -25.78 21.41 -7.58
N THR A 26 -26.32 20.44 -8.31
CA THR A 26 -26.57 20.52 -9.77
C THR A 26 -28.05 20.67 -10.09
N CYS A 27 -28.87 21.06 -9.11
CA CYS A 27 -30.30 21.16 -9.30
C CYS A 27 -30.67 22.33 -10.22
N ILE A 28 -31.45 22.04 -11.26
CA ILE A 28 -32.03 23.03 -12.18
C ILE A 28 -33.43 23.42 -11.71
N LEU A 29 -34.22 22.42 -11.28
CA LEU A 29 -35.61 22.63 -10.87
C LEU A 29 -35.90 21.95 -9.53
N TRP A 30 -36.24 22.80 -8.57
CA TRP A 30 -36.73 22.38 -7.26
C TRP A 30 -38.22 22.04 -7.31
N ARG A 31 -38.61 20.93 -6.71
CA ARG A 31 -40.03 20.59 -6.55
C ARG A 31 -40.60 21.43 -5.42
N THR A 32 -41.67 22.17 -5.66
CA THR A 32 -42.41 22.84 -4.59
C THR A 32 -43.64 22.02 -4.21
N THR A 33 -43.93 21.91 -2.92
CA THR A 33 -45.16 21.25 -2.43
C THR A 33 -45.74 22.12 -1.33
N CYS A 34 -47.01 22.51 -1.49
CA CYS A 34 -47.72 23.41 -0.57
C CYS A 34 -46.96 24.72 -0.27
N GLY A 35 -46.21 25.25 -1.23
CA GLY A 35 -45.45 26.50 -1.08
C GLY A 35 -44.07 26.36 -0.43
N SER A 36 -43.65 25.15 -0.02
CA SER A 36 -42.31 24.88 0.50
C SER A 36 -41.41 24.22 -0.55
N VAL A 37 -40.10 24.48 -0.47
CA VAL A 37 -39.07 23.83 -1.31
C VAL A 37 -38.86 22.40 -0.82
N GLY A 38 -39.10 21.43 -1.70
CA GLY A 38 -38.88 20.01 -1.47
C GLY A 38 -37.59 19.51 -2.12
N ALA A 39 -37.58 18.23 -2.52
CA ALA A 39 -36.42 17.63 -3.19
C ALA A 39 -36.19 18.19 -4.60
N CYS A 40 -34.95 18.09 -5.09
CA CYS A 40 -34.63 18.40 -6.47
C CYS A 40 -35.37 17.43 -7.42
N SER A 41 -36.06 17.97 -8.43
CA SER A 41 -36.79 17.16 -9.42
C SER A 41 -36.00 16.96 -10.71
N LEU A 42 -35.21 17.96 -11.11
CA LEU A 42 -34.41 17.92 -12.34
C LEU A 42 -33.03 18.51 -12.08
N TYR A 43 -31.99 17.75 -12.43
CA TYR A 43 -30.59 18.13 -12.28
C TYR A 43 -29.87 18.12 -13.62
N ASP A 44 -28.78 18.88 -13.72
CA ASP A 44 -27.91 18.92 -14.91
C ASP A 44 -27.00 17.68 -14.94
N ILE A 45 -27.19 16.82 -15.95
CA ILE A 45 -26.45 15.56 -16.09
C ILE A 45 -24.97 15.79 -16.44
N GLU A 46 -24.66 16.82 -17.23
CA GLU A 46 -23.30 17.07 -17.70
C GLU A 46 -22.46 17.67 -16.57
N LEU A 47 -23.02 18.63 -15.84
CA LEU A 47 -22.37 19.18 -14.65
C LEU A 47 -22.22 18.11 -13.55
N PHE A 48 -23.25 17.28 -13.35
CA PHE A 48 -23.21 16.17 -12.39
C PHE A 48 -22.11 15.17 -12.71
N ARG A 49 -21.94 14.80 -14.00
CA ARG A 49 -20.88 13.89 -14.45
C ARG A 49 -19.51 14.45 -14.08
N LEU A 50 -19.25 15.73 -14.38
CA LEU A 50 -17.99 16.40 -14.06
C LEU A 50 -17.74 16.42 -12.55
N ARG A 51 -18.76 16.74 -11.74
CA ARG A 51 -18.67 16.78 -10.27
C ARG A 51 -18.34 15.41 -9.69
N ILE A 52 -18.99 14.34 -10.15
CA ILE A 52 -18.67 12.96 -9.74
C ILE A 52 -17.23 12.60 -10.13
N HIS A 53 -16.82 12.87 -11.36
CA HIS A 53 -15.47 12.53 -11.80
C HIS A 53 -14.42 13.29 -10.99
N ALA A 54 -14.65 14.57 -10.71
CA ALA A 54 -13.77 15.36 -9.85
C ALA A 54 -13.69 14.80 -8.43
N LEU A 55 -14.81 14.40 -7.82
CA LEU A 55 -14.84 13.77 -6.50
C LEU A 55 -14.04 12.46 -6.49
N MET A 56 -14.30 11.58 -7.48
CA MET A 56 -13.62 10.29 -7.58
C MET A 56 -12.12 10.46 -7.81
N MET A 57 -11.71 11.36 -8.70
CA MET A 57 -10.30 11.68 -8.94
C MET A 57 -9.64 12.25 -7.68
N GLY A 58 -10.31 13.14 -6.96
CA GLY A 58 -9.83 13.68 -5.69
C GLY A 58 -9.59 12.59 -4.65
N LEU A 59 -10.55 11.69 -4.44
CA LEU A 59 -10.42 10.55 -3.53
C LEU A 59 -9.27 9.61 -3.92
N ARG A 60 -9.06 9.39 -5.23
CA ARG A 60 -7.93 8.60 -5.75
C ARG A 60 -6.60 9.27 -5.45
N ILE A 61 -6.48 10.58 -5.67
CA ILE A 61 -5.27 11.34 -5.36
C ILE A 61 -4.96 11.28 -3.86
N ILE A 62 -5.96 11.46 -3.00
CA ILE A 62 -5.81 11.35 -1.54
C ILE A 62 -5.31 9.95 -1.16
N THR A 63 -5.88 8.90 -1.76
CA THR A 63 -5.46 7.51 -1.52
C THR A 63 -4.01 7.30 -1.94
N LEU A 64 -3.62 7.78 -3.14
CA LEU A 64 -2.24 7.68 -3.63
C LEU A 64 -1.27 8.44 -2.73
N PHE A 65 -1.65 9.62 -2.24
CA PHE A 65 -0.85 10.39 -1.30
C PHE A 65 -0.57 9.60 -0.01
N PHE A 66 -1.59 9.06 0.63
CA PHE A 66 -1.40 8.22 1.83
C PHE A 66 -0.59 6.96 1.55
N PHE A 67 -0.78 6.35 0.37
CA PHE A 67 0.00 5.19 -0.04
C PHE A 67 1.49 5.53 -0.22
N ILE A 68 1.81 6.65 -0.88
CA ILE A 68 3.19 7.13 -1.04
C ILE A 68 3.80 7.45 0.32
N LEU A 69 3.08 8.15 1.21
CA LEU A 69 3.54 8.41 2.56
C LEU A 69 3.84 7.13 3.34
N ALA A 70 2.95 6.14 3.26
CA ALA A 70 3.14 4.84 3.89
C ALA A 70 4.34 4.10 3.31
N LEU A 71 4.56 4.15 1.99
CA LEU A 71 5.73 3.56 1.34
C LEU A 71 7.02 4.26 1.76
N VAL A 72 7.05 5.59 1.78
CA VAL A 72 8.21 6.36 2.26
C VAL A 72 8.50 6.03 3.71
N PHE A 73 7.48 6.03 4.57
CA PHE A 73 7.61 5.63 5.97
C PHE A 73 8.15 4.20 6.12
N ALA A 74 7.62 3.24 5.36
CA ALA A 74 8.07 1.85 5.40
C ALA A 74 9.51 1.67 4.88
N LEU A 75 9.91 2.42 3.85
CA LEU A 75 11.28 2.40 3.33
C LEU A 75 12.26 3.07 4.30
N CYS A 76 11.86 4.15 4.97
CA CYS A 76 12.66 4.82 5.99
C CYS A 76 12.73 4.04 7.31
N SER A 77 11.71 3.25 7.65
CA SER A 77 11.64 2.46 8.89
C SER A 77 12.31 1.08 8.77
N LYS A 78 12.66 0.65 7.55
CA LYS A 78 13.50 -0.54 7.38
C LYS A 78 14.94 -0.17 7.71
N GLU A 79 15.34 -0.34 8.97
CA GLU A 79 16.68 -0.86 9.22
C GLU A 79 16.80 -2.19 8.44
N PRO A 80 17.94 -2.49 7.80
CA PRO A 80 18.15 -3.80 7.22
C PRO A 80 18.19 -4.80 8.37
N VAL A 81 17.04 -5.33 8.77
CA VAL A 81 17.01 -6.54 9.56
C VAL A 81 17.44 -7.66 8.62
N PHE A 82 18.75 -7.82 8.48
CA PHE A 82 19.33 -9.12 8.19
C PHE A 82 18.95 -10.00 9.39
N GLN A 83 17.79 -10.64 9.31
CA GLN A 83 17.54 -11.85 10.08
C GLN A 83 18.26 -12.96 9.32
N PRO A 84 19.42 -13.47 9.78
CA PRO A 84 19.75 -14.85 9.49
C PRO A 84 18.71 -15.67 10.25
N HIS A 85 17.59 -16.01 9.60
CA HIS A 85 16.79 -17.13 10.07
C HIS A 85 17.61 -18.38 9.79
N MET A 86 18.37 -18.82 10.78
CA MET A 86 19.09 -20.08 10.73
C MET A 86 18.12 -21.23 10.97
N ASP A 87 17.16 -21.40 10.06
CA ASP A 87 16.24 -22.52 10.10
C ASP A 87 16.44 -23.26 8.77
N GLU A 88 17.37 -24.23 8.84
CA GLU A 88 17.64 -25.28 7.85
C GLU A 88 18.71 -25.04 6.76
N VAL A 89 19.78 -24.25 6.99
CA VAL A 89 20.97 -24.28 6.12
C VAL A 89 22.27 -24.22 6.91
N THR A 90 22.48 -25.22 7.77
CA THR A 90 23.81 -25.57 8.30
C THR A 90 24.12 -27.07 8.10
N ILE A 91 23.10 -27.87 7.77
CA ILE A 91 23.20 -29.31 7.44
C ILE A 91 22.99 -29.52 5.94
N ALA A 92 23.58 -28.69 5.07
CA ALA A 92 23.56 -28.96 3.62
C ALA A 92 24.89 -28.67 2.92
N VAL A 93 25.80 -27.96 3.61
CA VAL A 93 27.15 -27.67 3.09
C VAL A 93 28.08 -28.88 3.20
N THR A 94 27.70 -29.94 3.92
CA THR A 94 28.49 -31.17 4.09
C THR A 94 27.82 -32.43 3.52
N ALA A 95 27.10 -32.34 2.38
CA ALA A 95 26.55 -33.55 1.75
C ALA A 95 26.78 -33.71 0.25
N ASN A 96 26.78 -32.68 -0.61
CA ASN A 96 26.96 -32.90 -2.06
C ASN A 96 27.62 -31.70 -2.76
N GLY A 97 28.49 -31.98 -3.73
CA GLY A 97 29.50 -31.05 -4.20
C GLY A 97 29.09 -29.93 -5.16
N HIS A 98 30.07 -29.03 -5.35
CA HIS A 98 30.39 -28.27 -6.57
C HIS A 98 29.31 -27.35 -7.19
N LYS A 99 29.46 -26.03 -7.03
CA LYS A 99 29.85 -25.11 -8.13
C LYS A 99 30.18 -23.69 -7.62
N THR A 100 31.09 -23.09 -8.37
CA THR A 100 31.92 -21.91 -8.13
C THR A 100 31.32 -20.59 -8.63
N SER A 101 31.80 -19.49 -8.03
CA SER A 101 32.16 -18.19 -8.65
C SER A 101 31.11 -17.09 -8.90
N LYS A 102 31.32 -15.91 -8.27
CA LYS A 102 31.66 -14.65 -8.98
C LYS A 102 32.20 -13.53 -8.03
N ASN A 103 33.52 -13.29 -8.12
CA ASN A 103 34.31 -12.03 -8.14
C ASN A 103 34.14 -10.99 -6.99
N ASP A 104 35.08 -10.87 -6.02
CA ASP A 104 36.34 -10.04 -5.97
C ASP A 104 36.10 -8.63 -5.35
N PRO A 105 36.99 -7.93 -4.57
CA PRO A 105 38.46 -8.08 -4.35
C PRO A 105 38.93 -8.21 -2.88
N GLY A 106 40.16 -8.70 -2.71
CA GLY A 106 41.06 -8.16 -1.68
C GLY A 106 41.28 -8.95 -0.39
N SER A 107 41.74 -10.20 -0.48
CA SER A 107 42.44 -10.85 0.64
C SER A 107 43.95 -10.77 0.42
N LYS A 108 44.64 -10.01 1.28
CA LYS A 108 46.08 -10.12 1.51
C LYS A 108 46.19 -10.47 2.99
N GLU A 109 46.63 -11.69 3.30
CA GLU A 109 47.49 -11.91 4.45
C GLU A 109 48.25 -13.23 4.26
N CYS A 110 49.57 -13.11 4.14
CA CYS A 110 50.52 -14.21 4.05
C CYS A 110 51.10 -14.47 5.45
N THR A 111 51.14 -15.71 5.93
CA THR A 111 52.25 -16.17 6.79
C THR A 111 52.53 -17.67 6.64
N LYS A 112 53.81 -18.01 6.77
CA LYS A 112 54.62 -19.09 6.15
C LYS A 112 54.76 -20.34 7.09
N PRO A 113 55.64 -21.35 6.84
CA PRO A 113 55.30 -22.77 6.85
C PRO A 113 56.04 -23.60 7.92
N GLU A 114 55.49 -24.69 8.43
CA GLU A 114 56.30 -25.65 9.19
C GLU A 114 55.70 -27.06 9.20
N ASN A 115 56.19 -27.93 8.33
CA ASN A 115 56.42 -29.33 8.68
C ASN A 115 57.40 -30.00 7.71
N LYS A 116 58.55 -30.34 8.28
CA LYS A 116 59.55 -31.27 7.76
C LYS A 116 58.96 -32.68 7.58
N GLU A 117 59.42 -33.31 6.50
CA GLU A 117 59.84 -34.72 6.38
C GLU A 117 58.90 -35.80 6.94
N THR A 118 58.38 -36.65 6.04
CA THR A 118 58.44 -38.12 6.16
C THR A 118 58.15 -38.76 4.79
N TYR A 119 59.19 -39.40 4.21
CA TYR A 119 59.23 -40.60 3.33
C TYR A 119 58.15 -40.74 2.22
N ILE A 120 58.46 -40.96 0.94
CA ILE A 120 59.42 -41.90 0.29
C ILE A 120 60.13 -41.22 -0.88
#